data_AF-A0A9D8UZ82-F1
#
_entry.id   AF-A0A9D8UZ82-F1
#
_cell.length_a   1.000
_cell.length_b   1.000
_cell.length_c   1.000
_cell.angle_alpha   90.00
_cell.angle_beta   90.00
_cell.angle_gamma   90.00
#
_symmetry.space_group_name_H-M   'P 1'
#
loop_
_entity.id
_entity.type
_entity.pdbx_description
1 polymer ?
#
loop_
_entity_poly.entity_id
_entity_poly.type
_entity_poly.pdbx_seq_one_letter_code
_entity_poly.pdbx_strand_id
1 'polypeptide(L)'
;MFLLFWFVAVVGVALAATTKDEDMRFLWGIFSYPALGFLSLILFSIWAIHAYDVAAVRAQGPLIQVELNRIERLTNRLNSFDYPEGALMNADSPVSSIVESLSDAENSLASAERVRARSLRSIEERKIGPMSGIVTLVGDK
;
A
#
# COMPACT_ATOMS: atom_id res chain seq x y z
N MET A 1 9.97 -23.14 7.21
CA MET A 1 10.02 -22.96 8.69
C MET A 1 8.65 -22.69 9.31
N PHE A 2 7.89 -21.68 8.85
CA PHE A 2 6.54 -21.38 9.36
C PHE A 2 5.53 -22.54 9.28
N LEU A 3 5.49 -23.26 8.16
CA LEU A 3 4.61 -24.43 8.00
C LEU A 3 4.92 -25.57 8.98
N LEU A 4 6.20 -25.70 9.38
CA LEU A 4 6.64 -26.73 10.31
C LEU A 4 6.23 -26.38 11.74
N PHE A 5 6.29 -25.10 12.12
CA PHE A 5 5.70 -24.59 13.35
C PHE A 5 4.17 -24.77 13.38
N TRP A 6 3.49 -24.55 12.26
CA TRP A 6 2.04 -24.75 12.13
C TRP A 6 1.66 -26.21 12.34
N PHE A 7 2.41 -27.13 11.71
CA PHE A 7 2.22 -28.56 11.86
C PHE A 7 2.45 -29.01 13.32
N VAL A 8 3.53 -28.56 13.95
CA VAL A 8 3.83 -28.90 15.36
C VAL A 8 2.77 -28.32 16.32
N ALA A 9 2.30 -27.09 16.09
CA ALA A 9 1.27 -26.48 16.93
C ALA A 9 -0.08 -27.21 16.80
N VAL A 10 -0.51 -27.53 15.57
CA VAL A 10 -1.79 -28.24 15.34
C VAL A 10 -1.73 -29.68 15.83
N VAL A 11 -0.63 -30.40 15.55
CA VAL A 11 -0.43 -31.76 16.06
C VAL A 11 -0.32 -31.76 17.58
N GLY A 12 0.35 -30.77 18.18
CA GLY A 12 0.44 -30.63 19.64
C GLY A 12 -0.92 -30.39 20.30
N VAL A 13 -1.77 -29.54 19.73
CA VAL A 13 -3.14 -29.32 20.23
C VAL A 13 -4.01 -30.57 20.04
N ALA A 14 -3.89 -31.27 18.90
CA ALA A 14 -4.62 -32.51 18.65
C ALA A 14 -4.20 -33.65 19.61
N LEU A 15 -2.91 -33.76 19.92
CA LEU A 15 -2.39 -34.70 20.91
C LEU A 15 -2.84 -34.34 22.32
N ALA A 16 -2.78 -33.05 22.71
CA ALA A 16 -3.30 -32.58 23.99
C ALA A 16 -4.83 -32.82 24.15
N ALA A 17 -5.58 -32.80 23.04
CA ALA A 17 -7.01 -33.08 23.08
C ALA A 17 -7.32 -34.57 23.31
N THR A 18 -6.40 -35.47 22.91
CA THR A 18 -6.57 -36.93 22.95
C THR A 18 -5.92 -37.59 24.17
N THR A 19 -4.98 -36.93 24.83
CA THR A 19 -4.42 -37.40 26.11
C THR A 19 -5.44 -37.25 27.24
N LYS A 20 -5.66 -38.34 27.99
CA LYS A 20 -6.49 -38.35 29.21
C LYS A 20 -5.74 -37.91 30.47
N ASP A 21 -4.41 -37.85 30.38
CA ASP A 21 -3.52 -37.50 31.47
C ASP A 21 -3.39 -35.97 31.58
N GLU A 22 -3.79 -35.41 32.74
CA GLU A 22 -3.84 -33.97 32.98
C GLU A 22 -2.46 -33.31 32.91
N ASP A 23 -1.41 -34.00 33.38
CA ASP A 23 -0.04 -33.46 33.40
C ASP A 23 0.51 -33.31 31.98
N MET A 24 0.24 -34.29 31.12
CA MET A 24 0.60 -34.23 29.70
C MET A 24 -0.17 -33.13 28.97
N ARG A 25 -1.45 -32.93 29.27
CA ARG A 25 -2.24 -31.84 28.66
C ARG A 25 -1.70 -30.47 29.05
N PHE A 26 -1.31 -30.29 30.30
CA PHE A 26 -0.71 -29.05 30.78
C PHE A 26 0.62 -28.74 30.07
N LEU A 27 1.51 -29.74 29.95
CA LEU A 27 2.78 -29.58 29.24
C LEU A 27 2.56 -29.21 27.76
N TRP A 28 1.66 -29.90 27.05
CA TRP A 28 1.34 -29.55 25.66
C TRP A 28 0.71 -28.17 25.53
N GLY A 29 -0.13 -27.76 26.49
CA GLY A 29 -0.71 -26.41 26.53
C GLY A 29 0.35 -25.31 26.59
N ILE A 30 1.35 -25.47 27.48
CA ILE A 30 2.43 -24.48 27.64
C ILE A 30 3.22 -24.26 26.35
N PHE A 31 3.43 -25.29 25.53
CA PHE A 31 4.16 -25.13 24.27
C PHE A 31 3.28 -24.67 23.10
N SER A 32 2.04 -25.16 23.03
CA SER A 32 1.17 -24.90 21.89
C SER A 32 0.49 -23.52 21.94
N TYR A 33 0.04 -23.05 23.11
CA TYR A 33 -0.66 -21.77 23.22
C TYR A 33 0.22 -20.55 22.90
N PRO A 34 1.46 -20.43 23.41
CA PRO A 34 2.34 -19.31 23.04
C PRO A 34 2.76 -19.36 21.56
N ALA A 35 2.97 -20.56 21.01
CA ALA A 35 3.29 -20.72 19.59
C ALA A 35 2.14 -20.24 18.69
N LEU A 36 0.90 -20.58 19.03
CA LEU A 36 -0.30 -20.10 18.35
C LEU A 36 -0.49 -18.58 18.53
N GLY A 37 -0.28 -18.07 19.75
CA GLY A 37 -0.34 -16.64 20.03
C GLY A 37 0.68 -15.85 19.20
N PHE A 38 1.93 -16.30 19.16
CA PHE A 38 2.99 -15.67 18.37
C PHE A 38 2.70 -15.71 16.86
N LEU A 39 2.22 -16.84 16.35
CA LEU A 39 1.78 -16.97 14.95
C LEU A 39 0.62 -16.03 14.63
N SER A 40 -0.35 -15.90 15.54
CA SER A 40 -1.48 -14.99 15.35
C SER A 40 -1.03 -13.53 15.26
N LEU A 41 -0.03 -13.12 16.04
CA LEU A 41 0.56 -11.78 15.98
C LEU A 41 1.27 -11.52 14.64
N ILE A 42 1.97 -12.52 14.10
CA ILE A 42 2.64 -12.40 12.80
C ILE A 42 1.59 -12.26 11.68
N LEU A 43 0.57 -13.11 11.68
CA LEU A 43 -0.51 -13.04 10.70
C LEU A 43 -1.26 -11.71 10.79
N PHE A 44 -1.55 -11.25 12.00
CA PHE A 44 -2.17 -9.95 12.23
C PHE A 44 -1.31 -8.82 11.69
N SER A 45 0.00 -8.84 11.94
CA SER A 45 0.93 -7.81 11.45
C SER A 45 0.99 -7.78 9.92
N ILE A 46 1.10 -8.94 9.27
CA ILE A 46 1.11 -9.04 7.80
C ILE A 46 -0.19 -8.52 7.22
N TRP A 47 -1.32 -8.91 7.81
CA TRP A 47 -2.65 -8.48 7.37
C TRP A 47 -2.86 -6.98 7.58
N ALA A 48 -2.43 -6.42 8.71
CA ALA A 48 -2.52 -4.99 8.98
C ALA A 48 -1.77 -4.15 7.93
N ILE A 49 -0.54 -4.56 7.56
CA ILE A 49 0.22 -3.84 6.52
C ILE A 49 -0.45 -4.01 5.15
N HIS A 50 -0.97 -5.19 4.83
CA HIS A 50 -1.71 -5.40 3.58
C HIS A 50 -2.98 -4.54 3.51
N ALA A 51 -3.74 -4.46 4.60
CA ALA A 51 -4.91 -3.62 4.71
C ALA A 51 -4.57 -2.13 4.54
N TYR A 52 -3.45 -1.69 5.11
CA TYR A 52 -2.93 -0.33 4.92
C TYR A 52 -2.62 -0.04 3.44
N ASP A 53 -1.92 -0.95 2.74
CA ASP A 53 -1.61 -0.78 1.32
C ASP A 53 -2.89 -0.73 0.45
N VAL A 54 -3.87 -1.58 0.74
CA VAL A 54 -5.17 -1.57 0.04
C VAL A 54 -5.94 -0.28 0.31
N ALA A 55 -5.92 0.21 1.54
CA ALA A 55 -6.54 1.48 1.92
C ALA A 55 -5.86 2.66 1.18
N ALA A 56 -4.53 2.66 1.09
CA ALA A 56 -3.77 3.66 0.36
C ALA A 56 -4.17 3.68 -1.12
N VAL A 57 -4.23 2.51 -1.80
CA VAL A 57 -4.67 2.44 -3.21
C VAL A 57 -6.09 3.00 -3.39
N ARG A 58 -7.01 2.69 -2.48
CA ARG A 58 -8.39 3.21 -2.55
C ARG A 58 -8.47 4.71 -2.30
N ALA A 59 -7.68 5.23 -1.36
CA ALA A 59 -7.66 6.65 -1.02
C ALA A 59 -7.07 7.53 -2.14
N GLN A 60 -6.10 7.01 -2.90
CA GLN A 60 -5.49 7.78 -4.00
C GLN A 60 -6.39 7.92 -5.24
N GLY A 61 -7.37 7.03 -5.44
CA GLY A 61 -8.27 7.10 -6.60
C GLY A 61 -9.05 8.43 -6.71
N PRO A 62 -9.79 8.83 -5.66
CA PRO A 62 -10.47 10.13 -5.63
C PRO A 62 -9.54 11.32 -5.77
N LEU A 63 -8.34 11.28 -5.16
CA LEU A 63 -7.35 12.37 -5.24
C LEU A 63 -6.86 12.56 -6.68
N ILE A 64 -6.51 11.47 -7.36
CA ILE A 64 -6.12 11.49 -8.78
C ILE A 64 -7.23 12.11 -9.63
N GLN A 65 -8.49 11.72 -9.42
CA GLN A 65 -9.61 12.27 -10.18
C GLN A 65 -9.80 13.77 -9.92
N VAL A 66 -9.66 14.22 -8.68
CA VAL A 66 -9.76 15.64 -8.32
C VAL A 66 -8.68 16.47 -9.01
N GLU A 67 -7.43 16.00 -9.01
CA GLU A 67 -6.32 16.70 -9.67
C GLU A 67 -6.44 16.69 -11.19
N LEU A 68 -6.88 15.59 -11.81
CA LEU A 68 -7.19 15.54 -13.24
C LEU A 68 -8.27 16.57 -13.62
N ASN A 69 -9.36 16.63 -12.85
CA ASN A 69 -10.42 17.63 -13.05
C ASN A 69 -9.92 19.07 -12.80
N ARG A 70 -8.90 19.26 -11.94
CA ARG A 70 -8.29 20.57 -11.69
C ARG A 70 -7.42 20.99 -12.86
N ILE A 71 -6.58 20.10 -13.37
CA ILE A 71 -5.76 20.32 -14.57
C ILE A 71 -6.64 20.65 -15.76
N GLU A 72 -7.69 19.86 -16.02
CA GLU A 72 -8.63 20.12 -17.13
C GLU A 72 -9.26 21.51 -17.03
N ARG A 73 -9.75 21.91 -15.85
CA ARG A 73 -10.33 23.24 -15.64
C ARG A 73 -9.32 24.37 -15.83
N LEU A 74 -8.09 24.20 -15.35
CA LEU A 74 -7.04 25.21 -15.50
C LEU A 74 -6.60 25.34 -16.96
N THR A 75 -6.44 24.23 -17.67
CA THR A 75 -6.15 24.19 -19.12
C THR A 75 -7.27 24.85 -19.93
N ASN A 76 -8.54 24.54 -19.62
CA ASN A 76 -9.68 25.17 -20.29
C ASN A 76 -9.71 26.69 -20.05
N ARG A 77 -9.42 27.14 -18.81
CA ARG A 77 -9.30 28.57 -18.49
C ARG A 77 -8.17 29.23 -19.28
N LEU A 78 -7.00 28.60 -19.35
CA LEU A 78 -5.85 29.09 -20.11
C LEU A 78 -6.18 29.21 -21.62
N ASN A 79 -6.85 28.21 -22.19
CA ASN A 79 -7.24 28.23 -23.61
C ASN A 79 -8.33 29.26 -23.93
N SER A 80 -9.21 29.54 -22.96
CA SER A 80 -10.28 30.54 -23.11
C SER A 80 -9.84 31.98 -22.81
N PHE A 81 -8.63 32.17 -22.28
CA PHE A 81 -8.15 33.48 -21.89
C PHE A 81 -7.72 34.26 -23.14
N ASP A 82 -8.30 35.43 -23.36
CA ASP A 82 -7.91 36.31 -24.45
C ASP A 82 -6.67 37.10 -24.01
N TYR A 83 -5.56 36.94 -24.74
CA TYR A 83 -4.25 37.47 -24.33
C TYR A 83 -4.01 38.84 -24.95
N PRO A 84 -4.00 39.94 -24.18
CA PRO A 84 -3.49 41.21 -24.70
C PRO A 84 -1.98 41.06 -24.93
N GLU A 85 -1.48 41.44 -26.11
CA GLU A 85 -0.08 41.26 -26.56
C GLU A 85 1.00 41.77 -25.56
N GLY A 86 0.64 42.64 -24.61
CA GLY A 86 1.55 43.17 -23.57
C GLY A 86 1.47 42.52 -22.18
N ALA A 87 0.47 41.67 -21.90
CA ALA A 87 0.22 41.14 -20.55
C ALA A 87 1.08 39.92 -20.17
N LEU A 88 1.74 39.30 -21.15
CA LEU A 88 2.55 38.08 -20.96
C LEU A 88 3.96 38.34 -20.39
N MET A 89 4.43 39.60 -20.40
CA MET A 89 5.81 39.93 -19.98
C MET A 89 6.00 40.19 -18.48
N ASN A 90 4.91 40.28 -17.70
CA ASN A 90 4.99 40.49 -16.25
C ASN A 90 4.77 39.16 -15.49
N ALA A 91 5.65 38.88 -14.53
CA ALA A 91 5.58 37.69 -13.65
C ALA A 91 4.28 37.63 -12.82
N ASP A 92 3.61 38.77 -12.60
CA ASP A 92 2.31 38.89 -11.93
C ASP A 92 1.11 38.76 -12.90
N SER A 93 1.31 38.17 -14.07
CA SER A 93 0.21 37.95 -15.01
C SER A 93 -0.72 36.83 -14.51
N PRO A 94 -2.03 36.92 -14.77
CA PRO A 94 -2.98 35.83 -14.49
C PRO A 94 -2.57 34.50 -15.12
N VAL A 95 -1.84 34.58 -16.24
CA VAL A 95 -1.27 33.44 -16.96
C VAL A 95 -0.20 32.74 -16.13
N SER A 96 0.74 33.50 -15.55
CA SER A 96 1.77 32.98 -14.64
C SER A 96 1.14 32.23 -13.47
N SER A 97 0.11 32.82 -12.84
CA SER A 97 -0.62 32.19 -11.72
C SER A 97 -1.35 30.89 -12.13
N ILE A 98 -1.91 30.83 -13.34
CA ILE A 98 -2.55 29.60 -13.86
C ILE A 98 -1.48 28.53 -14.15
N VAL A 99 -0.34 28.90 -14.73
CA VAL A 99 0.77 27.98 -15.01
C VAL A 99 1.40 27.44 -13.72
N GLU A 100 1.58 28.28 -12.70
CA GLU A 100 2.05 27.85 -11.38
C GLU A 100 1.03 26.89 -10.73
N SER A 101 -0.27 27.23 -10.77
CA SER A 101 -1.33 26.35 -10.28
C SER A 101 -1.42 25.01 -11.02
N LEU A 102 -1.11 25.00 -12.33
CA LEU A 102 -1.01 23.78 -13.14
C LEU A 102 0.18 22.94 -12.70
N SER A 103 1.35 23.55 -12.52
CA SER A 103 2.56 22.86 -12.05
C SER A 103 2.33 22.22 -10.67
N ASP A 104 1.68 22.92 -9.76
CA ASP A 104 1.31 22.38 -8.44
C ASP A 104 0.35 21.19 -8.54
N ALA A 105 -0.67 21.29 -9.40
CA ALA A 105 -1.63 20.21 -9.61
C ALA A 105 -0.97 18.97 -10.25
N GLU A 106 -0.06 19.16 -11.20
CA GLU A 106 0.73 18.09 -11.81
C GLU A 106 1.68 17.42 -10.79
N ASN A 107 2.34 18.21 -9.94
CA ASN A 107 3.19 17.69 -8.87
C ASN A 107 2.38 16.87 -7.86
N SER A 108 1.18 17.35 -7.49
CA SER A 108 0.24 16.64 -6.60
C SER A 108 -0.23 15.32 -7.23
N LEU A 109 -0.62 15.35 -8.52
CA LEU A 109 -1.03 14.18 -9.29
C LEU A 109 0.10 13.14 -9.35
N ALA A 110 1.31 13.57 -9.73
CA ALA A 110 2.47 12.69 -9.80
C ALA A 110 2.80 12.05 -8.45
N SER A 111 2.64 12.79 -7.35
CA SER A 111 2.82 12.25 -5.99
C SER A 111 1.77 11.19 -5.66
N ALA A 112 0.49 11.47 -5.92
CA ALA A 112 -0.61 10.54 -5.68
C ALA A 112 -0.47 9.24 -6.50
N GLU A 113 -0.06 9.36 -7.77
CA GLU A 113 0.21 8.22 -8.66
C GLU A 113 1.40 7.40 -8.17
N ARG A 114 2.50 8.03 -7.72
CA ARG A 114 3.66 7.33 -7.14
C ARG A 114 3.28 6.53 -5.90
N VAL A 115 2.47 7.11 -5.00
CA VAL A 115 1.99 6.41 -3.80
C VAL A 115 1.13 5.21 -4.20
N ARG A 116 0.19 5.41 -5.12
CA ARG A 116 -0.66 4.33 -5.62
C ARG A 116 0.13 3.20 -6.29
N ALA A 117 1.11 3.54 -7.14
CA ALA A 117 1.97 2.58 -7.82
C ALA A 117 2.83 1.78 -6.83
N ARG A 118 3.41 2.44 -5.82
CA ARG A 118 4.17 1.78 -4.75
C ARG A 118 3.29 0.80 -3.97
N SER A 119 2.09 1.20 -3.56
CA SER A 119 1.18 0.32 -2.82
C SER A 119 0.69 -0.85 -3.67
N LEU A 120 0.42 -0.64 -4.97
CA LEU A 120 0.10 -1.73 -5.90
C LEU A 120 1.25 -2.72 -6.05
N ARG A 121 2.48 -2.22 -6.19
CA ARG A 121 3.69 -3.06 -6.24
C ARG A 121 3.85 -3.90 -4.97
N SER A 122 3.69 -3.29 -3.78
CA SER A 122 3.73 -4.02 -2.49
C SER A 122 2.68 -5.14 -2.43
N ILE A 123 1.46 -4.86 -2.89
CA ILE A 123 0.39 -5.87 -2.95
C ILE A 123 0.77 -7.02 -3.88
N GLU A 124 1.32 -6.73 -5.05
CA GLU A 124 1.68 -7.75 -6.05
C GLU A 124 2.89 -8.59 -5.59
N GLU A 125 3.91 -7.96 -5.00
CA GLU A 125 5.05 -8.65 -4.38
C GLU A 125 4.60 -9.63 -3.28
N ARG A 126 3.55 -9.28 -2.52
CA ARG A 126 2.97 -10.19 -1.51
C ARG A 126 2.21 -11.37 -2.12
N LYS A 127 1.53 -11.19 -3.26
CA LYS A 127 0.85 -12.29 -3.97
C LYS A 127 1.85 -13.32 -4.49
N ILE A 128 3.01 -12.87 -4.98
CA ILE A 128 4.08 -13.73 -5.48
C ILE A 128 4.78 -14.48 -4.33
N GLY A 129 4.57 -14.04 -3.08
CA GLY A 129 5.05 -14.71 -1.88
C GLY A 129 6.56 -14.66 -1.75
N PRO A 130 7.22 -15.65 -1.11
CA PRO A 130 8.66 -15.62 -0.83
C PRO A 130 9.56 -15.60 -2.08
N MET A 131 8.99 -15.78 -3.28
CA MET A 131 9.71 -15.70 -4.56
C MET A 131 9.76 -14.27 -5.13
N SER A 132 9.10 -13.29 -4.52
CA SER A 132 9.05 -11.91 -5.04
C SER A 132 10.41 -11.21 -5.10
N GLY A 133 11.34 -11.60 -4.22
CA GLY A 133 12.72 -11.10 -4.22
C GLY A 133 13.56 -11.53 -5.43
N ILE A 134 13.15 -12.57 -6.18
CA ILE A 134 13.86 -13.03 -7.38
C ILE A 134 13.50 -12.15 -8.58
N VAL A 135 12.25 -11.67 -8.66
CA VAL A 135 11.80 -10.80 -9.75
C VAL A 135 12.46 -9.42 -9.68
N THR A 136 12.65 -8.88 -8.47
CA THR A 136 13.36 -7.62 -8.27
C THR A 136 14.86 -7.70 -8.59
N LEU A 137 15.49 -8.87 -8.48
CA LEU A 137 16.90 -9.09 -8.85
C LEU A 137 17.13 -9.23 -10.36
N VAL A 138 16.12 -9.62 -11.13
CA VAL A 138 16.22 -9.78 -12.59
C VAL A 138 15.73 -8.53 -13.35
N GLY A 139 14.88 -7.70 -12.74
CA GLY A 139 14.34 -6.49 -13.35
C GLY A 139 15.15 -5.20 -13.14
N ASP A 140 16.25 -5.24 -12.37
CA ASP A 140 17.12 -4.08 -12.07
C ASP A 140 18.33 -4.00 -13.03
N LYS A 141 18.10 -4.25 -14.32
CA LYS A 141 19.08 -4.03 -15.40
C LYS A 141 18.49 -3.22 -16.54
#